data_AF-A0A369BPF1-F1
#
_entry.id   AF-A0A369BPF1-F1
#
_cell.length_a   1.000
_cell.length_b   1.000
_cell.length_c   1.000
_cell.angle_alpha   90.00
_cell.angle_beta   90.00
_cell.angle_gamma   90.00
#
_symmetry.space_group_name_H-M   'P 1'
#
loop_
_entity.id
_entity.type
_entity.pdbx_description
1 polymer ?
#
loop_
_entity_poly.entity_id
_entity_poly.type
_entity_poly.pdbx_seq_one_letter_code
_entity_poly.pdbx_strand_id
1 'polypeptide(L)'
;MAKTLTAEQYIAIEWLSIPNKGGKTYEEIAEICGVHFNTLGNWRKDKTFDAELKRAIVRNNSAKLPEVVESMAEWAIREGNAAAAKLVLQINGMLTDKVEVETKGNEGTDVEALAARIEALKIRSKGEDSQG
;
A
#
# COMPACT_ATOMS: atom_id res chain seq x y z
N MET A 1 12.20 1.87 11.23
CA MET A 1 13.01 1.20 10.18
C MET A 1 12.04 0.49 9.25
N ALA A 2 12.17 0.68 7.93
CA ALA A 2 11.33 -0.04 6.98
C ALA A 2 11.63 -1.54 7.12
N LYS A 3 10.61 -2.35 7.40
CA LYS A 3 10.75 -3.80 7.52
C LYS A 3 11.09 -4.33 6.13
N THR A 4 12.27 -4.92 5.97
CA THR A 4 12.70 -5.53 4.70
C THR A 4 12.06 -6.91 4.55
N LEU A 5 11.60 -7.25 3.35
CA LEU A 5 11.04 -8.58 3.07
C LEU A 5 12.15 -9.61 2.94
N THR A 6 11.91 -10.83 3.41
CA THR A 6 12.85 -11.95 3.30
C THR A 6 12.71 -12.66 1.95
N ALA A 7 13.67 -13.50 1.59
CA ALA A 7 13.64 -14.26 0.33
C ALA A 7 12.40 -15.17 0.23
N GLU A 8 12.05 -15.84 1.33
CA GLU A 8 10.88 -16.73 1.42
C GLU A 8 9.58 -15.95 1.21
N GLN A 9 9.53 -14.70 1.69
CA GLN A 9 8.39 -13.82 1.48
C GLN A 9 8.24 -13.44 0.00
N TYR A 10 9.36 -13.19 -0.70
CA TYR A 10 9.30 -12.94 -2.15
C TYR A 10 8.83 -14.17 -2.93
N ILE A 11 9.31 -15.36 -2.60
CA ILE A 11 8.84 -16.62 -3.22
C ILE A 11 7.33 -16.80 -2.99
N ALA A 12 6.87 -16.57 -1.75
CA ALA A 12 5.44 -16.62 -1.44
C ALA A 12 4.64 -15.59 -2.26
N ILE A 13 5.15 -14.37 -2.43
CA ILE A 13 4.51 -13.32 -3.23
C ILE A 13 4.39 -13.73 -4.71
N GLU A 14 5.41 -14.36 -5.29
CA GLU A 14 5.36 -14.83 -6.68
C GLU A 14 4.20 -15.81 -6.90
N TRP A 15 4.05 -16.81 -6.03
CA TRP A 15 2.94 -17.76 -6.11
C TRP A 15 1.59 -17.12 -5.79
N LEU A 16 1.53 -16.24 -4.79
CA LEU A 16 0.26 -15.63 -4.37
C LEU A 16 -0.23 -14.54 -5.33
N SER A 17 0.64 -14.00 -6.18
CA SER A 17 0.32 -12.91 -7.11
C SER A 17 -0.19 -13.37 -8.47
N ILE A 18 -0.22 -14.69 -8.73
CA ILE A 18 -0.77 -15.27 -9.96
C ILE A 18 -2.18 -15.85 -9.75
N PRO A 19 -3.03 -15.93 -10.79
CA PRO A 19 -4.38 -16.47 -10.69
C PRO A 19 -4.38 -17.90 -10.11
N ASN A 20 -5.33 -18.17 -9.21
CA ASN A 20 -5.47 -19.45 -8.50
C ASN A 20 -4.17 -19.96 -7.88
N LYS A 21 -3.21 -19.08 -7.57
CA LYS A 21 -1.89 -19.42 -7.02
C LYS A 21 -1.10 -20.42 -7.88
N GLY A 22 -1.35 -20.42 -9.19
CA GLY A 22 -0.79 -21.42 -10.09
C GLY A 22 -1.30 -22.84 -9.85
N GLY A 23 -2.50 -22.98 -9.26
CA GLY A 23 -3.10 -24.26 -8.90
C GLY A 23 -2.66 -24.82 -7.55
N LYS A 24 -1.86 -24.07 -6.78
CA LYS A 24 -1.29 -24.53 -5.50
C LYS A 24 -2.16 -24.21 -4.30
N THR A 25 -2.15 -25.08 -3.31
CA THR A 25 -2.73 -24.81 -1.99
C THR A 25 -1.82 -23.90 -1.17
N TYR A 26 -2.35 -23.35 -0.08
CA TYR A 26 -1.52 -22.53 0.82
C TYR A 26 -0.48 -23.38 1.55
N GLU A 27 -0.79 -24.64 1.83
CA GLU A 27 0.09 -25.63 2.43
C GLU A 27 1.28 -25.93 1.52
N GLU A 28 1.04 -26.17 0.23
CA GLU A 28 2.10 -26.39 -0.76
C GLU A 28 3.00 -25.16 -0.92
N ILE A 29 2.41 -23.95 -0.92
CA ILE A 29 3.19 -22.71 -0.98
C ILE A 29 4.05 -22.55 0.27
N ALA A 30 3.51 -22.86 1.45
CA ALA A 30 4.27 -22.80 2.69
C ALA A 30 5.45 -23.78 2.68
N GLU A 31 5.24 -25.00 2.15
CA GLU A 31 6.28 -26.00 1.94
C GLU A 31 7.37 -25.51 0.97
N ILE A 32 6.98 -24.93 -0.18
CA ILE A 32 7.91 -24.33 -1.15
C ILE A 32 8.74 -23.22 -0.49
N CYS A 33 8.12 -22.42 0.38
CA CYS A 33 8.79 -21.33 1.08
C CYS A 33 9.61 -21.80 2.29
N GLY A 34 9.55 -23.08 2.68
CA GLY A 34 10.24 -23.62 3.85
C GLY A 34 9.70 -23.09 5.19
N VAL A 35 8.43 -22.69 5.25
CA VAL A 35 7.80 -22.13 6.46
C VAL A 35 6.55 -22.88 6.88
N HIS A 36 6.17 -22.73 8.15
CA HIS A 36 4.90 -23.26 8.64
C HIS A 36 3.71 -22.52 8.01
N PHE A 37 2.61 -23.21 7.73
CA PHE A 37 1.38 -22.65 7.15
C PHE A 37 0.90 -21.37 7.85
N ASN A 38 0.87 -21.37 9.18
CA ASN A 38 0.48 -20.20 9.99
C ASN A 38 1.37 -18.96 9.73
N THR A 39 2.64 -19.15 9.38
CA THR A 39 3.57 -18.05 9.06
C THR A 39 3.11 -17.30 7.81
N LEU A 40 2.66 -18.04 6.78
CA LEU A 40 2.12 -17.47 5.55
C LEU A 40 0.86 -16.64 5.83
N GLY A 41 -0.02 -17.13 6.70
CA GLY A 41 -1.21 -16.39 7.16
C GLY A 41 -0.86 -15.12 7.94
N ASN A 42 0.21 -15.14 8.74
CA ASN A 42 0.67 -13.98 9.49
C ASN A 42 1.34 -12.92 8.60
N TRP A 43 2.09 -13.32 7.58
CA TRP A 43 2.68 -12.37 6.62
C TRP A 43 1.62 -11.54 5.91
N ARG A 44 0.47 -12.12 5.57
CA ARG A 44 -0.64 -11.36 4.95
C ARG A 44 -1.23 -10.25 5.83
N LYS A 45 -0.98 -10.29 7.15
CA LYS A 45 -1.40 -9.22 8.08
C LYS A 45 -0.35 -8.11 8.17
N ASP A 46 0.88 -8.37 7.71
CA ASP A 46 1.95 -7.41 7.70
C ASP A 46 1.77 -6.42 6.53
N LYS A 47 1.82 -5.12 6.85
CA LYS A 47 1.59 -4.05 5.88
C LYS A 47 2.63 -4.03 4.76
N THR A 48 3.88 -4.36 5.05
CA THR A 48 4.94 -4.37 4.03
C THR A 48 4.71 -5.50 3.04
N PHE A 49 4.39 -6.69 3.55
CA PHE A 49 4.13 -7.86 2.71
C PHE A 49 2.90 -7.66 1.82
N ASP A 50 1.79 -7.16 2.39
CA ASP A 50 0.57 -6.88 1.63
C ASP A 50 0.78 -5.82 0.54
N ALA A 51 1.57 -4.77 0.83
CA ALA A 51 1.90 -3.75 -0.15
C ALA A 51 2.70 -4.31 -1.34
N GLU A 52 3.71 -5.14 -1.08
CA GLU A 52 4.50 -5.75 -2.15
C GLU A 52 3.70 -6.81 -2.92
N LEU A 53 2.85 -7.60 -2.25
CA LEU A 53 1.93 -8.53 -2.91
C LEU A 53 1.02 -7.80 -3.89
N LYS A 54 0.44 -6.66 -3.50
CA LYS A 54 -0.39 -5.82 -4.38
C LYS A 54 0.39 -5.32 -5.59
N ARG A 55 1.64 -4.88 -5.39
CA ARG A 55 2.52 -4.45 -6.49
C ARG A 55 2.83 -5.60 -7.45
N ALA A 56 3.09 -6.79 -6.94
CA ALA A 56 3.32 -7.97 -7.76
C ALA A 56 2.09 -8.36 -8.58
N ILE A 57 0.88 -8.31 -7.97
CA ILE A 57 -0.38 -8.55 -8.68
C ILE A 57 -0.56 -7.55 -9.82
N VAL A 58 -0.33 -6.25 -9.56
CA VAL A 58 -0.42 -5.21 -10.60
C VAL A 58 0.59 -5.47 -11.72
N ARG A 59 1.84 -5.82 -11.38
CA ARG A 59 2.89 -6.16 -12.36
C ARG A 59 2.48 -7.33 -13.24
N ASN A 60 1.99 -8.42 -12.65
CA ASN A 60 1.54 -9.61 -13.37
C ASN A 60 0.32 -9.35 -14.26
N ASN A 61 -0.60 -8.49 -13.82
CA ASN A 61 -1.81 -8.18 -14.56
C ASN A 61 -1.65 -7.01 -15.54
N SER A 62 -0.55 -6.27 -15.48
CA SER A 62 -0.31 -5.07 -16.30
C SER A 62 -0.49 -5.32 -17.79
N ALA A 63 -0.09 -6.50 -18.28
CA ALA A 63 -0.27 -6.90 -19.67
C ALA A 63 -1.74 -7.03 -20.09
N LYS A 64 -2.64 -7.35 -19.16
CA LYS A 64 -4.09 -7.48 -19.40
C LYS A 64 -4.86 -6.18 -19.19
N LEU A 65 -4.24 -5.16 -18.59
CA LEU A 65 -4.92 -3.89 -18.33
C LEU A 65 -5.48 -3.24 -19.59
N PRO A 66 -4.79 -3.23 -20.76
CA PRO A 66 -5.37 -2.69 -21.98
C PRO A 66 -6.68 -3.37 -22.39
N GLU A 67 -6.72 -4.71 -22.39
CA GLU A 67 -7.91 -5.51 -22.73
C GLU A 67 -9.07 -5.25 -21.76
N VAL A 68 -8.77 -5.10 -20.46
CA VAL A 68 -9.79 -4.78 -19.44
C VAL A 68 -10.37 -3.39 -19.68
N VAL A 69 -9.54 -2.39 -20.00
CA VAL A 69 -9.99 -1.03 -20.26
C VAL A 69 -10.86 -0.98 -21.51
N GLU A 70 -10.46 -1.67 -22.59
CA GLU A 70 -11.24 -1.79 -23.82
C GLU A 70 -12.60 -2.44 -23.56
N SER A 71 -12.62 -3.62 -22.92
CA SER A 71 -13.87 -4.33 -22.61
C SER A 71 -14.81 -3.51 -21.72
N MET A 72 -14.26 -2.77 -20.75
CA MET A 72 -15.05 -1.89 -19.88
C MET A 72 -15.64 -0.70 -20.65
N ALA A 73 -14.89 -0.14 -21.61
CA ALA A 73 -15.38 0.94 -22.48
C ALA A 73 -16.52 0.44 -23.39
N GLU A 74 -16.35 -0.71 -24.03
CA GLU A 74 -17.41 -1.34 -24.84
C GLU A 74 -18.67 -1.60 -24.04
N TRP A 75 -18.52 -2.15 -22.83
CA TRP A 75 -19.64 -2.41 -21.93
C TRP A 75 -20.36 -1.13 -21.51
N ALA A 76 -19.60 -0.08 -21.18
CA ALA A 76 -20.16 1.22 -20.83
C ALA A 76 -20.98 1.83 -21.98
N ILE A 77 -20.50 1.70 -23.22
CA ILE A 77 -21.20 2.17 -24.43
C ILE A 77 -22.47 1.36 -24.65
N ARG A 78 -22.38 0.03 -24.60
CA ARG A 78 -23.50 -0.88 -24.92
C ARG A 78 -24.63 -0.81 -23.90
N GLU A 79 -24.31 -0.86 -22.62
CA GLU A 79 -25.31 -0.90 -21.54
C GLU A 79 -25.66 0.49 -21.00
N GLY A 80 -24.98 1.55 -21.47
CA GLY A 80 -25.17 2.90 -20.95
C GLY A 80 -24.70 3.06 -19.49
N ASN A 81 -23.63 2.38 -19.09
CA ASN A 81 -23.14 2.41 -17.71
C ASN A 81 -22.19 3.59 -17.46
N ALA A 82 -22.73 4.69 -16.93
CA ALA A 82 -21.98 5.89 -16.61
C ALA A 82 -20.87 5.69 -15.55
N ALA A 83 -21.01 4.72 -14.64
CA ALA A 83 -19.97 4.44 -13.64
C ALA A 83 -18.74 3.77 -14.27
N ALA A 84 -18.95 2.83 -15.20
CA ALA A 84 -17.87 2.25 -15.98
C ALA A 84 -17.20 3.29 -16.89
N ALA A 85 -17.98 4.14 -17.57
CA ALA A 85 -17.44 5.24 -18.36
C ALA A 85 -16.58 6.20 -17.52
N LYS A 86 -17.06 6.60 -16.33
CA LYS A 86 -16.30 7.43 -15.39
C LYS A 86 -14.98 6.77 -15.00
N LEU A 87 -15.00 5.48 -14.68
CA LEU A 87 -13.79 4.74 -14.29
C LEU A 87 -12.77 4.65 -15.44
N VAL A 88 -13.21 4.35 -16.66
CA VAL A 88 -12.34 4.34 -17.86
C VAL A 88 -11.67 5.70 -18.05
N LEU A 89 -12.44 6.78 -17.95
CA LEU A 89 -11.93 8.14 -18.13
C LEU A 89 -10.96 8.54 -17.01
N GLN A 90 -11.25 8.17 -15.75
CA GLN A 90 -10.35 8.39 -14.62
C GLN A 90 -9.01 7.65 -14.78
N ILE A 91 -9.05 6.37 -15.20
CA ILE A 91 -7.83 5.56 -15.41
C ILE A 91 -6.93 6.17 -16.49
N ASN A 92 -7.53 6.71 -17.56
CA ASN A 92 -6.79 7.37 -18.64
C ASN A 92 -6.38 8.82 -18.33
N GLY A 93 -6.63 9.30 -17.10
CA GLY A 93 -6.30 10.68 -16.69
C GLY A 93 -7.17 11.75 -17.35
N MET A 94 -8.28 11.37 -17.98
CA MET A 94 -9.24 12.30 -18.61
C MET A 94 -10.19 12.92 -17.58
N LEU A 95 -10.29 12.34 -16.38
CA LEU A 95 -11.00 12.88 -15.23
C LEU A 95 -10.11 12.81 -13.99
N THR A 96 -9.99 13.92 -13.28
CA THR A 96 -9.31 13.98 -11.98
C THR A 96 -10.35 14.16 -10.89
N ASP A 97 -10.29 13.33 -9.85
CA ASP A 97 -11.13 13.57 -8.66
C ASP A 97 -10.62 14.81 -7.93
N LYS A 98 -11.47 15.82 -7.81
CA LYS A 98 -11.18 17.01 -7.01
C LYS A 98 -11.28 16.65 -5.54
N VAL A 99 -10.13 16.59 -4.85
CA VAL A 99 -10.08 16.43 -3.39
C VAL A 99 -10.00 17.84 -2.78
N GLU A 100 -11.12 18.34 -2.29
CA GLU A 100 -11.14 19.55 -1.46
C GLU A 100 -10.77 19.17 -0.02
N VAL A 101 -9.55 19.53 0.39
CA VAL A 101 -9.11 19.39 1.78
C VAL A 101 -9.47 20.68 2.51
N GLU A 102 -10.64 20.69 3.14
CA GLU A 102 -10.91 21.68 4.19
C GLU A 102 -10.15 21.28 5.45
N THR A 103 -9.01 21.92 5.70
CA THR A 103 -8.40 21.91 7.03
C THR A 103 -9.30 22.72 7.96
N LYS A 104 -10.24 22.05 8.64
CA LYS A 104 -10.87 22.60 9.86
C LYS A 104 -9.85 22.55 10.99
N GLY A 105 -8.82 23.39 10.89
CA GLY A 105 -7.93 23.70 11.98
C GLY A 105 -8.67 24.58 12.97
N ASN A 106 -9.31 23.97 13.95
CA ASN A 106 -9.56 24.65 15.21
C ASN A 106 -8.24 24.63 15.98
N GLU A 107 -7.84 25.81 16.47
CA GLU A 107 -6.66 26.12 17.28
C GLU A 107 -5.33 26.21 16.51
N GLY A 108 -4.87 27.45 16.36
CA GLY A 108 -3.53 27.78 15.92
C GLY A 108 -2.51 26.99 16.72
N THR A 109 -1.59 26.34 16.01
CA THR A 109 -0.40 25.79 16.62
C THR A 109 0.34 26.95 17.27
N ASP A 110 0.28 27.03 18.60
CA ASP A 110 0.96 28.05 19.38
C ASP A 110 2.48 27.82 19.27
N VAL A 111 3.07 28.49 18.28
CA VAL A 111 4.49 28.39 17.93
C VAL A 111 5.35 28.81 19.11
N GLU A 112 4.85 29.68 19.98
CA GLU A 112 5.54 30.16 21.18
C GLU A 112 5.60 29.06 22.25
N ALA A 113 4.51 28.32 22.46
CA ALA A 113 4.49 27.16 23.35
C ALA A 113 5.42 26.03 22.87
N LEU A 114 5.54 25.83 21.55
CA LEU A 114 6.48 24.87 20.97
C LEU A 114 7.93 25.32 21.11
N ALA A 115 8.22 26.61 20.89
CA ALA A 115 9.56 27.18 21.08
C ALA A 115 10.03 27.05 22.53
N ALA A 116 9.15 27.36 23.50
CA ALA A 116 9.44 27.22 24.93
C ALA A 116 9.74 25.76 25.32
N ARG A 117 9.04 24.78 24.75
CA ARG A 117 9.31 23.35 24.99
C ARG A 117 10.66 22.91 24.42
N ILE A 118 11.04 23.41 23.24
CA ILE A 118 12.34 23.11 22.63
C ILE A 118 13.49 23.71 23.46
N GLU A 119 13.32 24.92 23.99
CA GLU A 119 14.33 25.58 24.81
C GLU A 119 14.50 24.90 26.17
N ALA A 120 13.41 24.52 26.84
CA ALA A 120 13.45 23.75 28.07
C ALA A 120 14.17 22.40 27.90
N LEU A 121 13.97 21.72 26.76
CA LEU A 121 14.66 20.47 26.44
C LEU A 121 16.16 20.66 26.18
N LYS A 122 16.57 21.76 25.53
CA LYS A 122 18.00 22.09 25.31
C LYS A 122 18.74 22.42 26.60
N ILE A 123 18.07 23.04 27.57
CA ILE A 123 18.67 23.32 28.88
C ILE A 123 18.87 22.02 29.66
N ARG A 124 17.90 21.09 29.59
CA ARG A 124 18.01 19.80 30.26
C ARG A 124 19.14 18.93 29.70
N SER A 125 19.32 18.91 28.37
CA SER A 125 20.40 18.14 27.75
C SER A 125 21.79 18.70 28.06
N LYS A 126 21.94 20.02 28.21
CA LYS A 126 23.22 20.64 28.59
C LYS A 126 23.59 20.46 30.07
N GLY A 127 22.62 20.15 30.94
CA GLY A 127 22.87 19.87 32.35
C GLY A 127 23.44 18.47 32.63
N GLU A 128 23.13 17.50 31.76
CA GLU A 128 23.63 16.11 31.88
C GLU A 128 25.07 15.93 31.37
N ASP A 129 25.57 16.84 30.51
CA ASP A 129 26.94 16.79 29.95
C ASP A 129 28.01 17.48 30.84
N SER A 130 27.64 18.06 31.99
CA SER A 130 28.58 18.78 32.89
C SER A 130 28.90 18.05 34.20
N GLN A 131 28.47 16.80 34.36
CA GLN A 131 28.92 15.91 35.44
C GLN A 131 29.39 14.55 34.88
N GLY A 132 30.33 14.59 33.95
CA GLY A 132 31.14 13.45 33.50
C GLY A 132 32.62 13.79 33.60
#